data_AF-R9N065-F1
#
_entry.id   AF-R9N065-F1
#
_cell.length_a   1.000
_cell.length_b   1.000
_cell.length_c   1.000
_cell.angle_alpha   90.00
_cell.angle_beta   90.00
_cell.angle_gamma   90.00
#
_symmetry.space_group_name_H-M   'P 1'
#
loop_
_entity.id
_entity.type
_entity.pdbx_description
1 polymer ?
#
loop_
_entity_poly.entity_id
_entity_poly.type
_entity_poly.pdbx_seq_one_letter_code
_entity_poly.pdbx_strand_id
1 'polypeptide(L)'
;MNRSMILDFFGGVSQDGLSWAVDFDKVLYELARWLVPIGICLLAEGVGLEKWRKMEPLVCYRYTAVKVWWRHKFVRNLLNGILAAAVLFIIAMMIDIINISGILEEGWKVFFLWFVHMITIMSLFLVLDLTGLRKFAPAILLLLEGFTFLVGFTYMGTVRLMFGMWGMYFQSRWYYDNTGVPVLSSLITEIVLIVLGYLAGGILLKKEARK
;
A
#
# COMPACT_ATOMS: atom_id res chain seq x y z
N MET A 1 10.67 25.66 -9.84
CA MET A 1 9.28 25.18 -9.74
C MET A 1 9.14 24.45 -8.42
N ASN A 2 8.25 24.91 -7.52
CA ASN A 2 7.96 24.15 -6.30
C ASN A 2 7.23 22.87 -6.70
N ARG A 3 7.83 21.72 -6.40
CA ARG A 3 7.33 20.39 -6.74
C ARG A 3 6.34 19.95 -5.66
N SER A 4 5.19 19.40 -6.06
CA SER A 4 4.15 18.94 -5.12
C SER A 4 4.61 17.68 -4.38
N MET A 5 4.59 17.74 -3.05
CA MET A 5 4.81 16.59 -2.18
C MET A 5 3.79 15.48 -2.42
N ILE A 6 2.53 15.81 -2.69
CA ILE A 6 1.51 14.82 -3.03
C ILE A 6 1.94 14.03 -4.27
N LEU A 7 2.28 14.72 -5.36
CA LEU A 7 2.68 14.04 -6.59
C LEU A 7 4.00 13.27 -6.41
N ASP A 8 4.94 13.85 -5.67
CA ASP A 8 6.26 13.30 -5.48
C ASP A 8 6.32 12.02 -4.63
N PHE A 9 5.49 11.92 -3.58
CA PHE A 9 5.48 10.77 -2.66
C PHE A 9 4.31 9.82 -2.90
N PHE A 10 3.19 10.34 -3.40
CA PHE A 10 1.94 9.58 -3.55
C PHE A 10 1.52 9.42 -5.01
N GLY A 11 2.06 10.22 -5.94
CA GLY A 11 1.83 10.06 -7.38
C GLY A 11 2.53 8.83 -7.95
N GLY A 12 3.63 8.42 -7.29
CA GLY A 12 4.39 7.23 -7.57
C GLY A 12 5.46 7.43 -8.65
N VAL A 13 5.82 6.39 -9.41
CA VAL A 13 6.93 6.42 -10.38
C VAL A 13 6.47 6.82 -11.78
N SER A 14 6.99 7.94 -12.29
CA SER A 14 6.76 8.36 -13.68
C SER A 14 7.67 7.58 -14.62
N GLN A 15 7.08 7.02 -15.68
CA GLN A 15 7.83 6.57 -16.83
C GLN A 15 7.67 7.58 -17.95
N ASP A 16 8.53 8.61 -17.96
CA ASP A 16 8.60 9.51 -19.10
C ASP A 16 9.12 8.70 -20.29
N GLY A 17 8.28 8.59 -21.32
CA GLY A 17 8.41 7.57 -22.35
C GLY A 17 9.74 7.54 -23.10
N LEU A 18 10.14 6.33 -23.48
CA LEU A 18 10.81 6.02 -24.75
C LEU A 18 12.08 6.83 -25.10
N SER A 19 12.90 7.13 -24.09
CA SER A 19 14.32 7.44 -24.31
C SER A 19 15.13 6.13 -24.28
N TRP A 20 15.91 5.87 -25.32
CA TRP A 20 16.89 4.77 -25.41
C TRP A 20 17.97 4.83 -24.30
N ALA A 21 18.03 5.94 -23.56
CA ALA A 21 18.73 6.06 -22.29
C ALA A 21 17.68 6.16 -21.17
N VAL A 22 17.40 5.01 -20.52
CA VAL A 22 16.67 5.00 -19.25
C VAL A 22 17.59 5.59 -18.19
N ASP A 23 17.14 6.69 -17.58
CA ASP A 23 17.79 7.24 -16.39
C ASP A 23 17.38 6.40 -15.16
N PHE A 24 18.17 5.37 -14.89
CA PHE A 24 17.94 4.47 -13.76
C PHE A 24 18.01 5.20 -12.42
N ASP A 25 18.81 6.26 -12.31
CA ASP A 25 18.95 7.03 -11.06
C ASP A 25 17.67 7.80 -10.77
N LYS A 26 17.05 8.41 -11.79
CA LYS A 26 15.72 9.04 -11.67
C LYS A 26 14.65 8.05 -11.26
N VAL A 27 14.60 6.89 -11.92
CA VAL A 27 13.59 5.85 -11.64
C VAL A 27 13.73 5.30 -10.22
N LEU A 28 14.97 5.04 -9.79
CA LEU A 28 15.24 4.56 -8.44
C LEU A 28 14.90 5.63 -7.39
N TYR A 29 15.17 6.90 -7.69
CA TYR A 29 14.82 8.02 -6.83
C TYR A 29 13.30 8.15 -6.65
N GLU A 30 12.52 8.07 -7.73
CA GLU A 30 11.05 8.11 -7.67
C GLU A 30 10.47 6.87 -6.96
N LEU A 31 11.04 5.69 -7.20
CA LEU A 31 10.67 4.47 -6.47
C LEU A 31 10.96 4.60 -4.96
N ALA A 32 12.12 5.14 -4.60
CA ALA A 32 12.46 5.35 -3.19
C ALA A 32 11.45 6.30 -2.52
N ARG A 33 11.06 7.39 -3.20
CA ARG A 33 10.03 8.32 -2.68
C ARG A 33 8.67 7.67 -2.54
N TRP A 34 8.28 6.81 -3.48
CA TRP A 34 7.05 6.01 -3.39
C TRP A 34 7.04 5.06 -2.19
N LEU A 35 8.18 4.40 -1.91
CA LEU A 35 8.30 3.44 -0.82
C LEU A 35 8.35 4.09 0.57
N VAL A 36 8.79 5.35 0.68
CA VAL A 36 8.90 6.08 1.95
C VAL A 36 7.57 6.14 2.73
N PRO A 37 6.45 6.67 2.19
CA PRO A 37 5.19 6.74 2.92
C PRO A 37 4.64 5.35 3.25
N ILE A 38 4.80 4.38 2.34
CA ILE A 38 4.41 2.97 2.58
C ILE A 38 5.19 2.41 3.78
N GLY A 39 6.51 2.61 3.79
CA GLY A 39 7.39 2.17 4.88
C GLY A 39 7.03 2.81 6.22
N ILE A 40 6.75 4.11 6.26
CA ILE A 40 6.33 4.81 7.48
C ILE A 40 5.03 4.20 8.02
N CYS A 41 4.04 3.99 7.15
CA CYS A 41 2.77 3.36 7.53
C CYS A 41 2.98 1.94 8.07
N LEU A 42 3.78 1.11 7.40
CA LEU A 42 4.07 -0.26 7.84
C LEU A 42 4.79 -0.31 9.19
N LEU A 43 5.73 0.61 9.42
CA LEU A 43 6.43 0.71 10.71
C LEU A 43 5.49 1.15 11.82
N ALA A 44 4.66 2.16 11.58
CA ALA A 44 3.67 2.63 12.55
C ALA A 44 2.70 1.51 12.96
N GLU A 45 2.17 0.78 11.98
CA GLU A 45 1.27 -0.35 12.24
C GLU A 45 2.02 -1.51 12.93
N GLY A 46 3.26 -1.81 12.54
CA GLY A 46 4.08 -2.83 13.17
C GLY A 46 4.33 -2.57 14.66
N VAL A 47 4.63 -1.32 15.04
CA VAL A 47 4.75 -0.92 16.45
C VAL A 47 3.41 -1.05 17.18
N GLY A 48 2.32 -0.67 16.52
CA GLY A 48 0.96 -0.84 17.04
C GLY A 48 0.62 -2.31 17.33
N LEU A 49 0.90 -3.20 16.38
CA LEU A 49 0.69 -4.64 16.52
C LEU A 49 1.56 -5.25 17.62
N GLU A 50 2.83 -4.85 17.75
CA GLU A 50 3.70 -5.34 18.81
C GLU A 50 3.20 -4.96 20.21
N LYS A 51 2.74 -3.72 20.38
CA LYS A 51 2.12 -3.27 21.64
C LYS A 51 0.87 -4.09 21.96
N TRP A 52 0.05 -4.38 20.96
CA TRP A 52 -1.18 -5.15 21.14
C TRP A 52 -0.95 -6.63 21.42
N ARG A 53 0.07 -7.25 20.83
CA ARG A 53 0.45 -8.64 21.14
C ARG A 53 0.74 -8.85 22.62
N LYS A 54 1.32 -7.85 23.29
CA LYS A 54 1.55 -7.90 24.75
C LYS A 54 0.24 -7.91 25.55
N MET A 55 -0.86 -7.41 24.97
CA MET A 55 -2.20 -7.38 25.57
C MET A 55 -3.10 -8.53 25.08
N GLU A 56 -2.74 -9.18 23.98
CA GLU A 56 -3.54 -10.18 23.25
C GLU A 56 -3.87 -11.45 24.07
N PRO A 57 -2.98 -12.00 24.93
CA PRO A 57 -3.31 -13.13 25.80
C PRO A 57 -4.53 -12.87 26.71
N LEU A 58 -4.72 -11.61 27.14
CA LEU A 58 -5.84 -11.21 28.00
C LEU A 58 -7.17 -11.10 27.22
N VAL A 59 -7.09 -10.85 25.91
CA VAL A 59 -8.27 -10.66 25.03
C VAL A 59 -8.76 -11.98 24.46
N CYS A 60 -7.88 -12.92 24.16
CA CYS A 60 -8.24 -14.27 23.68
C CYS A 60 -9.12 -15.04 24.67
N TYR A 61 -8.98 -14.80 25.99
CA TYR A 61 -9.84 -15.41 27.01
C TYR A 61 -11.33 -14.98 26.90
N ARG A 62 -11.62 -13.80 26.34
CA ARG A 62 -13.00 -13.27 26.23
C ARG A 62 -13.73 -13.66 24.96
N TYR A 63 -13.03 -14.02 23.89
CA TYR A 63 -13.66 -14.33 22.60
C TYR A 63 -13.72 -15.84 22.37
N THR A 64 -14.87 -16.43 22.71
CA THR A 64 -15.14 -17.88 22.57
C THR A 64 -15.14 -18.37 21.10
N ALA A 65 -15.05 -17.46 20.12
CA ALA A 65 -15.01 -17.79 18.69
C ALA A 65 -13.85 -17.09 17.95
N VAL A 66 -12.83 -17.87 17.55
CA VAL A 66 -11.65 -17.45 16.78
C VAL A 66 -12.00 -16.62 15.54
N LYS A 67 -13.13 -16.91 14.87
CA LYS A 67 -13.61 -16.13 13.71
C LYS A 67 -14.05 -14.71 14.07
N VAL A 68 -14.75 -14.53 15.18
CA VAL A 68 -15.24 -13.21 15.64
C VAL A 68 -14.06 -12.36 16.07
N TRP A 69 -13.11 -12.98 16.77
CA TRP A 69 -11.84 -12.36 17.14
C TRP A 69 -11.04 -11.91 15.92
N TRP A 70 -10.85 -12.79 14.92
CA TRP A 70 -10.13 -12.46 13.68
C TRP A 70 -10.76 -11.26 12.97
N ARG A 71 -12.09 -11.28 12.80
CA ARG A 71 -12.81 -10.17 12.15
C ARG A 71 -12.58 -8.85 12.88
N HIS A 72 -12.67 -8.86 14.21
CA HIS A 72 -12.48 -7.64 15.01
C HIS A 72 -11.04 -7.15 14.96
N LYS A 73 -10.06 -8.05 15.09
CA LYS A 73 -8.62 -7.74 14.97
C LYS A 73 -8.31 -7.16 13.59
N PHE A 74 -8.77 -7.83 12.53
CA PHE A 74 -8.55 -7.42 11.15
C PHE A 74 -9.13 -6.04 10.87
N VAL A 75 -10.42 -5.81 11.14
CA VAL A 75 -11.07 -4.52 10.87
C VAL A 75 -10.42 -3.40 11.66
N ARG A 76 -10.13 -3.61 12.95
CA ARG A 76 -9.59 -2.55 13.79
C ARG A 76 -8.17 -2.15 13.38
N ASN A 77 -7.31 -3.12 13.10
CA ASN A 77 -5.94 -2.83 12.67
C ASN A 77 -5.92 -2.22 11.26
N LEU A 78 -6.82 -2.67 10.37
CA LEU A 78 -7.00 -2.03 9.07
C LEU A 78 -7.41 -0.56 9.21
N LEU A 79 -8.32 -0.24 10.14
CA LEU A 79 -8.73 1.14 10.43
C LEU A 79 -7.57 1.98 11.00
N ASN A 80 -6.72 1.40 11.85
CA ASN A 80 -5.54 2.10 12.37
C ASN A 80 -4.53 2.42 11.25
N GLY A 81 -4.24 1.45 10.39
CA GLY A 81 -3.38 1.65 9.22
C GLY A 81 -3.95 2.70 8.26
N ILE A 82 -5.27 2.65 8.01
CA ILE A 82 -6.01 3.65 7.23
C ILE A 82 -5.86 5.04 7.85
N LEU A 83 -6.01 5.17 9.18
CA LEU A 83 -5.89 6.45 9.86
C LEU A 83 -4.46 7.00 9.77
N ALA A 84 -3.44 6.15 9.95
CA ALA A 84 -2.06 6.53 9.77
C ALA A 84 -1.78 7.02 8.34
N ALA A 85 -2.30 6.32 7.34
CA ALA A 85 -2.20 6.70 5.94
C ALA A 85 -2.87 8.05 5.66
N ALA A 86 -4.10 8.25 6.16
CA ALA A 86 -4.83 9.51 6.01
C ALA A 86 -4.09 10.69 6.66
N VAL A 87 -3.52 10.49 7.86
CA VAL A 87 -2.72 11.52 8.54
C VAL A 87 -1.50 11.91 7.73
N LEU A 88 -0.74 10.93 7.19
CA LEU A 88 0.41 11.23 6.33
C LEU A 88 0.01 12.01 5.07
N PHE A 89 -1.12 11.65 4.45
CA PHE A 89 -1.61 12.35 3.27
C PHE A 89 -2.04 13.79 3.59
N ILE A 90 -2.73 14.01 4.71
CA ILE A 90 -3.13 15.35 5.17
C ILE A 90 -1.89 16.22 5.43
N ILE A 91 -0.84 15.67 6.06
CA ILE A 91 0.41 16.41 6.28
C ILE A 91 1.02 16.83 4.94
N ALA A 92 1.11 15.94 3.96
CA ALA A 92 1.62 16.26 2.63
C ALA A 92 0.77 17.33 1.92
N MET A 93 -0.55 17.25 2.04
CA MET A 93 -1.47 18.25 1.49
C MET A 93 -1.28 19.63 2.13
N MET A 94 -1.13 19.68 3.46
CA MET A 94 -0.89 20.95 4.16
C MET A 94 0.43 21.60 3.71
N ILE A 95 1.48 20.80 3.49
CA ILE A 95 2.76 21.30 2.99
C ILE A 95 2.61 21.86 1.57
N ASP A 96 1.85 21.18 0.71
CA ASP A 96 1.59 21.64 -0.66
C ASP A 96 0.78 22.95 -0.70
N ILE A 97 -0.24 23.09 0.16
CA ILE A 97 -1.02 24.33 0.28
C ILE A 97 -0.11 25.51 0.66
N ILE A 98 0.82 25.29 1.60
CA ILE A 98 1.77 26.31 2.06
C ILE A 98 2.78 26.67 0.97
N ASN A 99 3.33 25.68 0.26
CA ASN A 99 4.45 25.87 -0.67
C ASN A 99 4.03 26.24 -2.10
N ILE A 100 2.88 25.76 -2.57
CA ILE A 100 2.45 25.87 -3.98
C ILE A 100 1.27 26.85 -4.11
N SER A 101 0.72 27.35 -2.99
CA SER A 101 -0.39 28.31 -2.95
C SER A 101 -1.65 27.83 -3.70
N GLY A 102 -1.98 26.54 -3.59
CA GLY A 102 -3.17 25.99 -4.23
C GLY A 102 -3.45 24.52 -3.87
N ILE A 103 -4.70 24.11 -4.04
CA ILE A 103 -5.11 22.71 -3.96
C ILE A 103 -4.84 22.08 -5.32
N LEU A 104 -4.16 20.94 -5.32
CA LEU A 104 -3.87 20.21 -6.55
C LEU A 104 -5.14 19.52 -7.03
N GLU A 105 -5.66 19.90 -8.21
CA GLU A 105 -6.90 19.32 -8.78
C GLU A 105 -6.82 17.80 -8.94
N GLU A 106 -5.61 17.28 -9.15
CA GLU A 106 -5.35 15.84 -9.30
C GLU A 106 -5.11 15.13 -7.96
N GLY A 107 -5.01 15.90 -6.85
CA GLY A 107 -4.70 15.37 -5.53
C GLY A 107 -5.72 14.36 -5.04
N TRP A 108 -7.01 14.51 -5.39
CA TRP A 108 -8.04 13.54 -5.02
C TRP A 108 -7.89 12.20 -5.77
N LYS A 109 -7.42 12.22 -7.02
CA LYS A 109 -7.18 11.01 -7.83
C LYS A 109 -6.00 10.24 -7.26
N VAL A 110 -4.92 10.96 -6.95
CA VAL A 110 -3.73 10.43 -6.26
C VAL A 110 -4.12 9.83 -4.93
N PHE A 111 -4.88 10.58 -4.11
CA PHE A 111 -5.38 10.11 -2.83
C PHE A 111 -6.15 8.80 -2.97
N PHE A 112 -7.13 8.75 -3.86
CA PHE A 112 -8.01 7.61 -3.99
C PHE A 112 -7.26 6.34 -4.36
N LEU A 113 -6.40 6.42 -5.38
CA LEU A 113 -5.55 5.30 -5.79
C LEU A 113 -4.64 4.88 -4.63
N TRP A 114 -3.84 5.81 -4.11
CA TRP A 114 -2.92 5.55 -3.00
C TRP A 114 -3.60 4.91 -1.79
N PHE A 115 -4.79 5.39 -1.45
CA PHE A 115 -5.54 4.92 -0.30
C PHE A 115 -5.98 3.45 -0.45
N VAL A 116 -6.50 3.05 -1.61
CA VAL A 116 -6.90 1.66 -1.86
C VAL A 116 -5.69 0.72 -1.85
N HIS A 117 -4.56 1.17 -2.40
CA HIS A 117 -3.31 0.42 -2.35
C HIS A 117 -2.80 0.25 -0.91
N MET A 118 -2.84 1.31 -0.10
CA MET A 118 -2.46 1.21 1.31
C MET A 118 -3.34 0.23 2.08
N ILE A 119 -4.65 0.16 1.80
CA ILE A 119 -5.55 -0.85 2.39
C ILE A 119 -5.11 -2.26 1.98
N THR A 120 -4.69 -2.44 0.72
CA THR A 120 -4.19 -3.71 0.21
C THR A 120 -2.91 -4.15 0.92
N ILE A 121 -1.93 -3.26 1.03
CA ILE A 121 -0.67 -3.50 1.73
C ILE A 121 -0.91 -3.82 3.21
N MET A 122 -1.80 -3.09 3.87
CA MET A 122 -2.18 -3.36 5.26
C MET A 122 -2.89 -4.70 5.44
N SER A 123 -3.74 -5.10 4.49
CA SER A 123 -4.38 -6.42 4.51
C SER A 123 -3.33 -7.54 4.43
N LEU A 124 -2.36 -7.43 3.52
CA LEU A 124 -1.27 -8.39 3.38
C LEU A 124 -0.35 -8.40 4.61
N PHE A 125 -0.08 -7.23 5.20
CA PHE A 125 0.66 -7.10 6.44
C PHE A 125 0.04 -7.90 7.57
N LEU A 126 -1.29 -7.79 7.75
CA LEU A 126 -2.01 -8.54 8.77
C LEU A 126 -1.97 -10.06 8.54
N VAL A 127 -1.94 -10.52 7.29
CA VAL A 127 -1.76 -11.94 6.98
C VAL A 127 -0.36 -12.40 7.36
N LEU A 128 0.68 -11.65 6.97
CA LEU A 128 2.06 -11.96 7.33
C LEU A 128 2.28 -11.93 8.84
N ASP A 129 1.56 -11.07 9.56
CA ASP A 129 1.57 -10.97 11.02
C ASP A 129 1.16 -12.28 11.72
N LEU A 130 0.26 -13.04 11.09
CA LEU A 130 -0.19 -14.36 11.55
C LEU A 130 0.77 -15.49 11.19
N THR A 131 1.82 -15.22 10.42
CA THR A 131 2.80 -16.24 10.02
C THR A 131 4.09 -16.14 10.82
N GLY A 132 4.97 -17.15 10.70
CA GLY A 132 6.32 -17.10 11.28
C GLY A 132 7.20 -15.98 10.71
N LEU A 133 6.78 -15.32 9.61
CA LEU A 133 7.53 -14.27 8.92
C LEU A 133 7.22 -12.85 9.44
N ARG A 134 6.39 -12.72 10.48
CA ARG A 134 5.93 -11.43 11.04
C ARG A 134 7.01 -10.37 11.28
N LYS A 135 8.20 -10.77 11.74
CA LYS A 135 9.31 -9.83 12.02
C LYS A 135 9.84 -9.16 10.76
N PHE A 136 9.70 -9.84 9.63
CA PHE A 136 10.15 -9.38 8.32
C PHE A 136 8.99 -8.86 7.48
N ALA A 137 7.75 -8.83 8.00
CA ALA A 137 6.57 -8.46 7.23
C ALA A 137 6.71 -7.08 6.54
N PRO A 138 7.22 -6.01 7.18
CA PRO A 138 7.43 -4.74 6.48
C PRO A 138 8.44 -4.86 5.33
N ALA A 139 9.56 -5.56 5.57
CA ALA A 139 10.59 -5.74 4.55
C ALA A 139 10.11 -6.61 3.38
N ILE A 140 9.36 -7.68 3.66
CA ILE A 140 8.77 -8.56 2.64
C ILE A 140 7.81 -7.76 1.76
N LEU A 141 6.98 -6.89 2.34
CA LEU A 141 6.04 -6.08 1.57
C LEU A 141 6.76 -5.01 0.75
N LEU A 142 7.74 -4.31 1.32
CA LEU A 142 8.54 -3.33 0.55
C LEU A 142 9.35 -3.99 -0.57
N LEU A 143 9.81 -5.22 -0.39
CA LEU A 143 10.47 -6.00 -1.44
C LEU A 143 9.47 -6.54 -2.47
N LEU A 144 8.29 -6.97 -2.05
CA LEU A 144 7.22 -7.39 -2.96
C LEU A 144 6.79 -6.22 -3.85
N GLU A 145 6.69 -5.05 -3.24
CA GLU A 145 6.64 -3.78 -3.94
C GLU A 145 7.85 -3.72 -4.90
N GLY A 146 9.08 -3.40 -4.46
CA GLY A 146 10.19 -3.17 -5.40
C GLY A 146 10.43 -4.27 -6.47
N PHE A 147 10.11 -5.53 -6.18
CA PHE A 147 10.14 -6.63 -7.14
C PHE A 147 9.05 -6.52 -8.22
N THR A 148 7.79 -6.30 -7.84
CA THR A 148 6.73 -6.18 -8.85
C THR A 148 6.95 -4.94 -9.72
N PHE A 149 7.64 -3.91 -9.21
CA PHE A 149 8.09 -2.76 -10.00
C PHE A 149 9.05 -3.20 -11.08
N LEU A 150 10.10 -3.91 -10.68
CA LEU A 150 11.16 -4.34 -11.57
C LEU A 150 10.62 -5.23 -12.68
N VAL A 151 9.68 -6.12 -12.35
CA VAL A 151 9.00 -6.97 -13.33
C VAL A 151 8.16 -6.13 -14.28
N GLY A 152 7.36 -5.17 -13.78
CA GLY A 152 6.60 -4.25 -14.62
C GLY A 152 7.49 -3.40 -15.53
N PHE A 153 8.61 -2.91 -14.99
CA PHE A 153 9.60 -2.12 -15.72
C PHE A 153 10.25 -2.93 -16.85
N THR A 154 10.62 -4.19 -16.57
CA THR A 154 11.31 -5.07 -17.54
C THR A 154 10.35 -5.58 -18.62
N TYR A 155 9.10 -5.86 -18.26
CA TYR A 155 8.10 -6.43 -19.16
C TYR A 155 6.91 -5.50 -19.33
N MET A 156 7.05 -4.49 -20.20
CA MET A 156 6.00 -3.50 -20.48
C MET A 156 4.66 -4.13 -20.92
N GLY A 157 4.67 -5.30 -21.56
CA GLY A 157 3.45 -6.04 -21.91
C GLY A 157 2.68 -6.59 -20.69
N THR A 158 3.40 -6.85 -19.59
CA THR A 158 2.87 -7.38 -18.33
C THR A 158 2.48 -6.26 -17.35
N VAL A 159 2.83 -5.00 -17.63
CA VAL A 159 2.37 -3.80 -16.87
C VAL A 159 0.85 -3.75 -16.82
N ARG A 160 0.20 -4.20 -17.89
CA ARG A 160 -1.26 -4.31 -17.92
C ARG A 160 -1.79 -5.41 -17.02
N LEU A 161 -1.04 -6.46 -16.68
CA LEU A 161 -1.51 -7.57 -15.84
C LEU A 161 -1.10 -7.42 -14.37
N MET A 162 -0.04 -6.65 -14.10
CA MET A 162 0.43 -6.30 -12.75
C MET A 162 -0.20 -4.98 -12.32
N PHE A 163 -1.53 -4.99 -12.34
CA PHE A 163 -2.36 -3.81 -12.16
C PHE A 163 -2.15 -3.15 -10.80
N GLY A 164 -1.95 -1.83 -10.79
CA GLY A 164 -2.18 -0.98 -9.61
C GLY A 164 -1.07 -0.93 -8.57
N MET A 165 -0.06 -1.78 -8.62
CA MET A 165 1.02 -1.73 -7.62
C MET A 165 2.09 -0.68 -7.93
N TRP A 166 2.16 -0.18 -9.17
CA TRP A 166 3.24 0.72 -9.60
C TRP A 166 2.75 2.09 -9.96
N GLY A 167 3.28 3.09 -9.26
CA GLY A 167 3.28 4.45 -9.75
C GLY A 167 1.90 5.05 -9.99
N MET A 168 0.93 4.69 -9.13
CA MET A 168 -0.46 4.56 -9.54
C MET A 168 -1.05 5.76 -10.26
N TYR A 169 -0.77 6.99 -9.83
CA TYR A 169 -1.32 8.14 -10.53
C TYR A 169 -0.66 8.31 -11.89
N PHE A 170 0.68 8.39 -11.92
CA PHE A 170 1.43 8.60 -13.14
C PHE A 170 1.30 7.46 -14.15
N GLN A 171 1.02 6.23 -13.73
CA GLN A 171 0.83 5.09 -14.63
C GLN A 171 -0.63 4.84 -15.00
N SER A 172 -1.58 5.56 -14.39
CA SER A 172 -3.00 5.37 -14.66
C SER A 172 -3.46 6.04 -15.95
N ARG A 173 -4.60 5.58 -16.47
CA ARG A 173 -5.37 6.30 -17.50
C ARG A 173 -5.78 7.72 -17.10
N TRP A 174 -5.75 8.08 -15.81
CA TRP A 174 -6.03 9.45 -15.42
C TRP A 174 -4.88 10.43 -15.73
N TYR A 175 -3.67 9.92 -15.99
CA TYR A 175 -2.50 10.71 -16.35
C TYR A 175 -2.04 10.48 -17.80
N TYR A 176 -2.00 9.21 -18.26
CA TYR A 176 -1.55 8.85 -19.62
C TYR A 176 -2.67 8.48 -20.60
N ASP A 177 -3.94 8.77 -20.26
CA ASP A 177 -5.13 8.50 -21.08
C ASP A 177 -5.13 7.10 -21.73
N ASN A 178 -4.73 7.00 -23.01
CA ASN A 178 -4.81 5.77 -23.80
C ASN A 178 -3.69 4.76 -23.55
N THR A 179 -2.53 5.21 -23.06
CA THR A 179 -1.38 4.33 -22.76
C THR A 179 -1.33 3.92 -21.29
N GLY A 180 -2.12 4.57 -20.43
CA GLY A 180 -2.20 4.28 -19.00
C GLY A 180 -2.98 3.01 -18.65
N VAL A 181 -2.71 2.50 -17.45
CA VAL A 181 -3.41 1.34 -16.86
C VAL A 181 -4.85 1.72 -16.50
N PRO A 182 -5.85 0.90 -16.87
CA PRO A 182 -7.24 1.17 -16.53
C PRO A 182 -7.45 1.15 -15.02
N VAL A 183 -7.80 2.32 -14.47
CA VAL A 183 -8.03 2.56 -13.03
C VAL A 183 -8.99 1.53 -12.43
N LEU A 184 -10.10 1.26 -13.11
CA LEU A 184 -11.11 0.30 -12.63
C LEU A 184 -10.53 -1.12 -12.45
N SER A 185 -9.67 -1.57 -13.37
CA SER A 185 -9.07 -2.91 -13.28
C SER A 185 -8.07 -3.02 -12.13
N SER A 186 -7.31 -1.96 -11.88
CA SER A 186 -6.42 -1.85 -10.73
C SER A 186 -7.20 -1.91 -9.41
N LEU A 187 -8.27 -1.13 -9.29
CA LEU A 187 -9.10 -1.13 -8.09
C LEU A 187 -9.74 -2.50 -7.82
N ILE A 188 -10.27 -3.16 -8.87
CA ILE A 188 -10.85 -4.50 -8.73
C ILE A 188 -9.81 -5.49 -8.22
N THR A 189 -8.59 -5.43 -8.75
CA THR A 189 -7.50 -6.33 -8.35
C THR A 189 -7.12 -6.11 -6.89
N GLU A 190 -6.96 -4.86 -6.47
CA GLU A 190 -6.67 -4.51 -5.07
C GLU A 190 -7.78 -4.96 -4.12
N ILE A 191 -9.04 -4.74 -4.48
CA ILE A 191 -10.20 -5.23 -3.71
C ILE A 191 -10.17 -6.75 -3.59
N VAL A 192 -9.88 -7.47 -4.68
CA VAL A 192 -9.75 -8.94 -4.66
C VAL A 192 -8.61 -9.37 -3.73
N LEU A 193 -7.44 -8.72 -3.78
CA LEU A 193 -6.32 -9.01 -2.88
C LEU A 193 -6.67 -8.74 -1.41
N ILE A 194 -7.41 -7.67 -1.11
CA ILE A 194 -7.90 -7.38 0.24
C ILE A 194 -8.80 -8.51 0.75
N VAL A 195 -9.75 -8.96 -0.07
CA VAL A 195 -10.67 -10.06 0.27
C VAL A 195 -9.90 -11.37 0.47
N LEU A 196 -8.97 -11.69 -0.42
CA LEU A 196 -8.12 -12.87 -0.30
C LEU A 196 -7.26 -12.83 0.96
N GLY A 197 -6.71 -11.66 1.32
CA GLY A 197 -5.96 -11.46 2.55
C GLY A 197 -6.82 -11.76 3.80
N TYR A 198 -8.02 -11.20 3.85
CA TYR A 198 -8.96 -11.48 4.95
C TYR A 198 -9.30 -12.99 5.08
N LEU A 199 -9.57 -13.66 3.95
CA LEU A 199 -9.89 -15.09 3.93
C LEU A 199 -8.69 -15.95 4.34
N ALA A 200 -7.49 -15.62 3.83
CA ALA A 200 -6.25 -16.33 4.14
C ALA A 200 -5.95 -16.32 5.64
N GLY A 201 -6.06 -15.16 6.30
CA GLY A 201 -5.88 -15.09 7.76
C GLY A 201 -6.87 -15.96 8.54
N GLY A 202 -8.13 -16.03 8.09
CA GLY A 202 -9.13 -16.92 8.68
C GLY A 202 -8.83 -18.41 8.49
N ILE A 203 -8.17 -18.81 7.39
CA ILE A 203 -7.73 -20.18 7.14
C ILE A 203 -6.51 -20.52 8.00
N LEU A 204 -5.52 -19.61 8.08
CA LEU A 204 -4.31 -19.79 8.87
C LEU A 204 -4.63 -20.02 10.36
N LEU A 205 -5.51 -19.19 10.93
CA LEU A 205 -5.94 -19.33 12.33
C LEU A 205 -6.65 -20.66 12.62
N LYS A 206 -7.45 -21.17 11.67
CA LYS A 206 -8.08 -22.50 11.80
C LYS A 206 -7.05 -23.64 11.77
N LYS A 207 -5.93 -23.47 11.07
CA LYS A 207 -4.86 -24.47 11.00
C LYS A 207 -4.06 -24.49 12.30
N GLU A 208 -3.79 -23.34 12.90
CA GLU A 208 -3.12 -23.25 14.19
C GLU A 208 -3.97 -23.80 15.33
N ALA A 209 -5.29 -23.51 15.37
CA ALA A 209 -6.18 -24.02 16.41
C ALA A 209 -6.40 -25.55 16.41
N ARG A 210 -5.90 -26.28 15.40
CA ARG A 210 -5.96 -27.75 15.31
C ARG A 210 -4.64 -28.45 15.66
N LYS A 211 -3.57 -27.69 15.86
CA LYS A 211 -2.28 -28.21 16.33
C LYS A 211 -2.25 -28.18 17.85
#